data_AF-A0A660KN58-F1
#
_entry.id   AF-A0A660KN58-F1
#
_cell.length_a   1.000
_cell.length_b   1.000
_cell.length_c   1.000
_cell.angle_alpha   90.00
_cell.angle_beta   90.00
_cell.angle_gamma   90.00
#
_symmetry.space_group_name_H-M   'P 1'
#
loop_
_entity.id
_entity.type
_entity.pdbx_description
1 polymer ?
#
loop_
_entity_poly.entity_id
_entity_poly.type
_entity_poly.pdbx_seq_one_letter_code
_entity_poly.pdbx_strand_id
1 'polypeptide(L)'
;MAVASKIPEVVLSSSSGSKGMPVIGFGTAADSNDGAILKSAVLEAIKLGYRHFDTASAYGSEQALGEAIAQALTLGLVSSREELFITSKLWPSDAHPDLVLPALQKSVRSVILIVKLYLPCS
;
A
#
# COMPACT_ATOMS: atom_id res chain seq x y z
N MET A 1 -24.53 -6.84 -13.58
CA MET A 1 -23.30 -6.31 -12.96
C MET A 1 -22.60 -7.48 -12.27
N ALA A 2 -21.39 -7.84 -12.69
CA ALA A 2 -20.65 -8.90 -12.01
C ALA A 2 -20.34 -8.43 -10.59
N VAL A 3 -20.77 -9.21 -9.59
CA VAL A 3 -20.34 -8.99 -8.21
C VAL A 3 -18.84 -9.24 -8.21
N ALA A 4 -18.03 -8.20 -7.97
CA ALA A 4 -16.60 -8.37 -7.81
C ALA A 4 -16.39 -9.45 -6.74
N SER A 5 -15.81 -10.59 -7.13
CA SER A 5 -15.59 -11.69 -6.21
C SER A 5 -14.65 -11.20 -5.11
N LYS A 6 -15.03 -11.45 -3.86
CA LYS A 6 -14.19 -11.06 -2.71
C LYS A 6 -12.86 -11.80 -2.81
N ILE A 7 -11.76 -11.06 -2.95
CA ILE A 7 -10.41 -11.63 -3.03
C ILE A 7 -10.15 -12.42 -1.74
N PRO A 8 -9.69 -13.69 -1.82
CA PRO A 8 -9.36 -14.47 -0.63
C PRO A 8 -8.31 -13.77 0.23
N GLU A 9 -8.36 -14.00 1.53
CA GLU A 9 -7.41 -13.43 2.48
C GLU A 9 -6.67 -14.54 3.23
N VAL A 10 -5.42 -14.29 3.57
CA VAL A 10 -4.60 -15.17 4.40
C VAL A 10 -4.19 -14.43 5.67
N VAL A 11 -4.38 -15.05 6.83
CA VAL A 11 -3.85 -14.54 8.10
C VAL A 11 -2.37 -14.91 8.18
N LEU A 12 -1.52 -13.90 8.34
CA LEU A 12 -0.08 -14.13 8.48
C LEU A 12 0.19 -14.71 9.87
N SER A 13 0.90 -15.85 9.92
CA SER A 13 1.24 -16.55 11.17
C SER A 13 2.07 -15.71 12.14
N SER A 14 2.86 -14.77 11.62
CA SER A 14 3.68 -13.84 12.39
C SER A 14 2.97 -12.54 12.78
N SER A 15 1.71 -12.36 12.39
CA SER A 15 0.96 -11.15 12.73
C SER A 15 0.34 -11.24 14.12
N SER A 16 0.40 -10.14 14.88
CA SER A 16 -0.22 -10.02 16.20
C SER A 16 -1.74 -9.77 16.15
N GLY A 17 -2.35 -9.73 14.95
CA GLY A 17 -3.76 -9.41 14.75
C GLY A 17 -4.45 -10.38 13.80
N SER A 18 -5.79 -10.36 13.80
CA SER A 18 -6.62 -11.25 12.98
C SER A 18 -6.87 -10.76 11.55
N LYS A 19 -6.32 -9.59 11.17
CA LYS A 19 -6.64 -8.96 9.88
C LYS A 19 -5.91 -9.67 8.74
N GLY A 20 -6.69 -10.34 7.89
CA GLY A 20 -6.21 -11.02 6.69
C GLY A 20 -5.48 -10.09 5.73
N MET A 21 -4.54 -10.68 4.98
CA MET A 21 -3.88 -10.08 3.84
C MET A 21 -4.54 -10.61 2.56
N PRO A 22 -5.09 -9.73 1.70
CA PRO A 22 -5.59 -10.15 0.40
C PRO A 22 -4.48 -10.85 -0.40
N VAL A 23 -4.79 -12.03 -0.95
CA VAL A 23 -3.81 -12.87 -1.67
C VAL A 23 -3.36 -12.26 -2.99
N ILE A 24 -4.12 -11.31 -3.53
CA ILE A 24 -3.77 -10.53 -4.71
C ILE A 24 -3.48 -9.09 -4.28
N GLY A 25 -2.29 -8.61 -4.61
CA GLY A 25 -1.86 -7.23 -4.39
C GLY A 25 -1.57 -6.50 -5.69
N PHE A 26 -1.70 -5.17 -5.66
CA PHE A 26 -1.34 -4.27 -6.76
C PHE A 26 0.04 -3.65 -6.48
N GLY A 27 1.03 -3.97 -7.32
CA GLY A 27 2.37 -3.41 -7.25
C GLY A 27 2.45 -2.02 -7.86
N THR A 28 3.24 -1.13 -7.25
CA THR A 28 3.39 0.27 -7.68
C THR A 28 4.80 0.63 -8.17
N ALA A 29 5.64 -0.38 -8.43
CA ALA A 29 6.91 -0.17 -9.14
C ALA A 29 6.64 0.09 -10.62
N ALA A 30 7.17 1.18 -11.16
CA ALA A 30 7.01 1.55 -12.56
C ALA A 30 8.30 2.21 -13.08
N ASP A 31 8.55 2.05 -14.38
CA ASP A 31 9.69 2.70 -15.06
C ASP A 31 9.51 4.22 -15.16
N SER A 32 8.25 4.69 -15.14
CA SER A 32 7.91 6.11 -15.10
C SER A 32 7.21 6.46 -13.79
N ASN A 33 7.76 7.46 -13.09
CA ASN A 33 7.19 8.00 -11.86
C ASN A 33 6.17 9.11 -12.12
N ASP A 34 5.29 8.92 -13.09
CA ASP A 34 4.16 9.82 -13.29
C ASP A 34 3.10 9.56 -12.21
N GLY A 35 3.07 10.43 -11.22
CA GLY A 35 2.14 10.34 -10.10
C GLY A 35 0.67 10.39 -10.51
N ALA A 36 0.33 11.07 -11.62
CA ALA A 36 -1.06 11.15 -12.09
C ALA A 36 -1.53 9.82 -12.68
N ILE A 37 -0.66 9.17 -13.47
CA ILE A 37 -0.94 7.83 -14.04
C ILE A 37 -1.09 6.83 -12.90
N LEU A 38 -0.15 6.81 -11.96
CA LEU A 38 -0.19 5.91 -10.82
C LEU A 38 -1.44 6.11 -9.96
N LYS A 39 -1.80 7.37 -9.66
CA LYS A 39 -3.01 7.69 -8.90
C LYS A 39 -4.27 7.19 -9.59
N SER A 40 -4.38 7.38 -10.91
CA SER A 40 -5.49 6.88 -11.70
C SER A 40 -5.54 5.34 -11.69
N ALA A 41 -4.39 4.68 -11.84
CA ALA A 41 -4.30 3.22 -11.82
C ALA A 41 -4.71 2.62 -10.46
N VAL A 42 -4.27 3.23 -9.36
CA VAL A 42 -4.65 2.82 -8.00
C VAL A 42 -6.15 2.99 -7.78
N LEU A 43 -6.73 4.13 -8.17
CA LEU A 43 -8.18 4.35 -8.05
C LEU A 43 -8.98 3.30 -8.81
N GLU A 44 -8.56 2.97 -10.03
CA GLU A 44 -9.22 1.94 -10.83
C GLU A 44 -9.06 0.55 -10.20
N ALA A 45 -7.89 0.21 -9.68
CA ALA A 45 -7.66 -1.02 -8.94
C ALA A 45 -8.62 -1.13 -7.72
N ILE A 46 -8.81 -0.04 -6.97
CA ILE A 46 -9.76 -0.02 -5.84
C ILE A 46 -11.19 -0.32 -6.31
N LYS A 47 -11.63 0.27 -7.44
CA LYS A 47 -12.96 0.01 -8.03
C LYS A 47 -13.12 -1.45 -8.48
N LEU A 48 -12.06 -2.04 -9.00
CA LEU A 48 -12.02 -3.45 -9.40
C LEU A 48 -12.01 -4.42 -8.21
N GLY A 49 -11.86 -3.91 -6.98
CA GLY A 49 -11.91 -4.70 -5.74
C GLY A 49 -10.56 -5.00 -5.12
N TYR A 50 -9.47 -4.42 -5.63
CA TYR A 50 -8.16 -4.54 -4.97
C TYR A 50 -8.20 -3.87 -3.60
N ARG A 51 -7.62 -4.56 -2.63
CA ARG A 51 -7.49 -4.08 -1.25
C ARG A 51 -6.05 -4.16 -0.75
N HIS A 52 -5.15 -4.82 -1.47
CA HIS A 52 -3.74 -4.90 -1.12
C HIS A 52 -2.91 -4.08 -2.13
N PHE A 53 -2.11 -3.14 -1.63
CA PHE A 53 -1.20 -2.30 -2.41
C PHE A 53 0.23 -2.45 -1.90
N ASP A 54 1.15 -2.63 -2.83
CA ASP A 54 2.58 -2.80 -2.57
C ASP A 54 3.37 -1.63 -3.14
N THR A 55 4.19 -1.00 -2.29
CA THR A 55 5.06 0.13 -2.61
C THR A 55 6.43 -0.04 -1.94
N ALA A 56 7.31 0.94 -2.09
CA ALA A 56 8.60 1.03 -1.41
C ALA A 56 9.06 2.49 -1.38
N SER A 57 9.89 2.84 -0.39
CA SER A 57 10.45 4.19 -0.27
C SER A 57 11.24 4.63 -1.51
N ALA A 58 11.90 3.69 -2.19
CA ALA A 58 12.69 3.96 -3.38
C ALA A 58 11.87 4.13 -4.66
N TYR A 59 10.62 3.68 -4.70
CA TYR A 59 9.81 3.76 -5.92
C TYR A 59 9.35 5.19 -6.20
N GLY A 60 9.26 6.06 -5.18
CA GLY A 60 8.65 7.38 -5.33
C GLY A 60 7.12 7.33 -5.52
N SER A 61 6.51 6.15 -5.43
CA SER A 61 5.07 5.93 -5.62
C SER A 61 4.21 6.18 -4.37
N GLU A 62 4.84 6.28 -3.20
CA GLU A 62 4.18 6.36 -1.88
C GLU A 62 3.21 7.55 -1.77
N GLN A 63 3.62 8.73 -2.24
CA GLN A 63 2.79 9.93 -2.16
C GLN A 63 1.54 9.81 -3.04
N ALA A 64 1.73 9.42 -4.31
CA ALA A 64 0.62 9.26 -5.25
C ALA A 64 -0.37 8.16 -4.79
N LEU A 65 0.14 7.07 -4.22
CA LEU A 65 -0.66 6.02 -3.58
C LEU A 65 -1.48 6.59 -2.41
N GLY A 66 -0.85 7.36 -1.52
CA GLY A 66 -1.52 8.01 -0.39
C GLY A 66 -2.66 8.95 -0.84
N GLU A 67 -2.42 9.76 -1.86
CA GLU A 67 -3.43 10.64 -2.44
C GLU A 67 -4.60 9.88 -3.09
N ALA A 68 -4.30 8.79 -3.82
CA ALA A 68 -5.32 7.94 -4.43
C ALA A 68 -6.25 7.32 -3.38
N ILE A 69 -5.68 6.86 -2.27
CA ILE A 69 -6.44 6.27 -1.16
C ILE A 69 -7.30 7.32 -0.46
N ALA A 70 -6.75 8.51 -0.20
CA ALA A 70 -7.52 9.61 0.39
C ALA A 70 -8.72 9.99 -0.49
N GLN A 71 -8.51 10.03 -1.81
CA GLN A 71 -9.58 10.26 -2.77
C GLN A 71 -10.59 9.11 -2.80
N ALA A 72 -10.15 7.86 -2.74
CA ALA A 72 -11.04 6.70 -2.70
C ALA A 72 -11.95 6.68 -1.47
N LEU A 73 -11.42 7.09 -0.30
CA LEU A 73 -12.20 7.27 0.93
C LEU A 73 -13.23 8.39 0.77
N THR A 74 -12.83 9.53 0.20
CA THR A 74 -13.72 10.68 -0.05
C THR A 74 -14.86 10.32 -1.01
N LEU A 75 -14.56 9.50 -2.03
CA LEU A 75 -15.52 9.02 -3.02
C LEU A 75 -16.37 7.83 -2.52
N GLY A 76 -16.10 7.29 -1.33
CA GLY A 76 -16.80 6.13 -0.79
C GLY A 76 -16.52 4.81 -1.54
N LEU A 77 -15.41 4.71 -2.27
CA LEU A 77 -14.99 3.47 -2.94
C LEU A 77 -14.51 2.40 -1.94
N VAL A 78 -14.08 2.86 -0.77
CA VAL A 78 -13.75 2.07 0.42
C VAL A 78 -14.42 2.75 1.61
N SER A 79 -15.08 1.97 2.47
CA SER A 79 -15.83 2.53 3.61
C SER A 79 -14.90 2.98 4.73
N SER A 80 -13.74 2.33 4.83
CA SER A 80 -12.75 2.60 5.86
C SER A 80 -11.36 2.24 5.38
N ARG A 81 -10.36 2.83 6.03
CA ARG A 81 -8.95 2.54 5.77
C ARG A 81 -8.57 1.12 6.19
N GLU A 82 -9.31 0.57 7.14
CA GLU A 82 -9.15 -0.77 7.66
C GLU A 82 -9.50 -1.83 6.61
N GLU A 83 -10.16 -1.47 5.51
CA GLU A 83 -10.33 -2.37 4.36
C GLU A 83 -9.05 -2.55 3.54
N LEU A 84 -8.07 -1.65 3.67
CA LEU A 84 -6.86 -1.67 2.86
C LEU A 84 -5.69 -2.35 3.59
N PHE A 85 -4.87 -3.04 2.81
CA PHE A 85 -3.60 -3.63 3.21
C PHE A 85 -2.50 -2.95 2.42
N ILE A 86 -1.59 -2.25 3.09
CA ILE A 86 -0.49 -1.54 2.42
C ILE A 86 0.84 -2.07 2.92
N THR A 87 1.68 -2.44 1.95
CA THR A 87 3.03 -2.92 2.16
C THR A 87 4.00 -1.87 1.63
N SER A 88 4.97 -1.46 2.45
CA SER A 88 6.11 -0.65 2.01
C SER A 88 7.41 -1.32 2.44
N LYS A 89 8.49 -1.00 1.75
CA LYS A 89 9.81 -1.64 1.89
C LYS A 89 10.85 -0.62 2.31
N LEU A 90 11.75 -1.04 3.19
CA LEU A 90 12.94 -0.27 3.53
C LEU A 90 13.99 -0.47 2.44
N TRP A 91 14.61 0.63 2.03
CA TRP A 91 15.72 0.58 1.10
C TRP A 91 17.03 0.17 1.79
N PRO A 92 17.95 -0.57 1.14
CA PRO A 92 19.19 -1.04 1.77
C PRO A 92 20.03 0.08 2.38
N SER A 93 20.00 1.27 1.78
CA SER A 93 20.72 2.45 2.29
C SER A 93 20.26 2.89 3.69
N ASP A 94 19.00 2.58 4.05
CA ASP A 94 18.41 2.91 5.34
C ASP A 94 18.43 1.71 6.31
N ALA A 95 18.96 0.55 5.89
CA ALA A 95 19.00 -0.71 6.67
C ALA A 95 20.08 -0.71 7.77
N HIS A 96 20.31 0.44 8.38
CA HIS A 96 21.12 0.60 9.58
C HIS A 96 20.20 0.79 10.78
N PRO A 97 20.47 0.19 11.96
CA PRO A 97 19.59 0.26 13.13
C PRO A 97 19.05 1.66 13.46
N ASP A 98 19.91 2.69 13.36
CA ASP A 98 19.56 4.08 13.67
C ASP A 98 18.70 4.77 12.58
N LEU A 99 18.66 4.21 11.36
CA LEU A 99 17.98 4.78 10.20
C LEU A 99 16.62 4.14 9.92
N VAL A 100 16.35 2.95 10.48
CA VAL A 100 15.07 2.24 10.30
C VAL A 100 13.88 3.08 10.76
N LEU A 101 13.94 3.64 11.97
CA LEU A 101 12.83 4.42 12.53
C LEU A 101 12.59 5.73 11.74
N PRO A 102 13.61 6.55 11.42
CA PRO A 102 13.46 7.70 10.54
C PRO A 102 12.87 7.37 9.16
N ALA A 103 13.34 6.29 8.53
CA ALA A 103 12.87 5.87 7.21
C ALA A 103 11.41 5.41 7.26
N LEU A 104 11.03 4.64 8.28
CA LEU A 104 9.63 4.25 8.50
C LEU A 104 8.74 5.47 8.70
N GLN A 105 9.16 6.44 9.54
CA GLN A 105 8.41 7.68 9.75
C GLN A 105 8.28 8.52 8.47
N LYS A 106 9.26 8.44 7.56
CA LYS A 106 9.17 9.09 6.25
C LYS A 106 8.09 8.44 5.39
N SER A 107 8.11 7.10 5.26
CA SER A 107 7.09 6.36 4.52
C SER A 107 5.67 6.57 5.07
N VAL A 108 5.50 6.57 6.40
CA VAL A 108 4.22 6.82 7.09
C VAL A 108 3.71 8.26 6.94
N ARG A 109 4.59 9.21 6.58
CA ARG A 109 4.19 10.57 6.23
C ARG A 109 3.80 10.67 4.75
N SER A 110 4.55 10.01 3.86
CA SER A 110 4.34 10.05 2.41
C SER A 110 3.08 9.32 1.99
N VAL A 111 2.98 8.04 2.35
CA VAL A 111 1.69 7.36 2.43
C VAL A 111 1.16 7.86 3.76
N ILE A 112 0.06 8.60 3.83
CA ILE A 112 -0.53 9.08 5.10
C ILE A 112 -1.02 7.89 5.99
N LEU A 113 -0.49 6.67 5.75
CA LEU A 113 -0.94 5.36 6.18
C LEU A 113 0.01 4.63 7.15
N ILE A 114 -0.57 3.79 8.00
CA ILE A 114 0.14 2.81 8.83
C ILE A 114 0.61 1.72 7.87
N VAL A 115 1.93 1.57 7.71
CA VAL A 115 2.53 0.46 6.95
C VAL A 115 2.18 -0.84 7.67
N LYS A 116 1.47 -1.74 6.99
CA LYS A 116 0.90 -2.95 7.61
C LYS A 116 1.84 -4.15 7.56
N LEU A 117 2.74 -4.18 6.58
CA LEU A 117 3.81 -5.14 6.48
C LEU A 117 5.08 -4.42 6.01
N TYR A 118 6.18 -4.73 6.68
CA TYR A 118 7.50 -4.17 6.45
C TYR A 118 8.42 -5.26 5.92
N LEU A 119 9.07 -5.00 4.78
CA LEU A 119 10.02 -5.92 4.16
C LEU A 119 11.35 -5.19 3.87
N PRO A 120 12.50 -5.76 4.24
CA PRO A 120 13.79 -5.28 3.73
C PRO A 120 13.85 -5.55 2.22
N CYS A 121 14.23 -4.54 1.43
CA CYS A 121 14.58 -4.76 0.03
C CYS A 121 15.98 -5.38 -0.02
N SER A 122 16.13 -6.53 -0.68
CA SER A 122 17.41 -7.24 -0.86
C SER A 122 17.90 -7.12 -2.30
#